data_AF-A0A699SEF7-F1
#
_entry.id   AF-A0A699SEF7-F1
#
_cell.length_a   1.000
_cell.length_b   1.000
_cell.length_c   1.000
_cell.angle_alpha   90.00
_cell.angle_beta   90.00
_cell.angle_gamma   90.00
#
_symmetry.space_group_name_H-M   'P 1'
#
loop_
_entity.id
_entity.type
_entity.pdbx_description
1 polymer ?
#
loop_
_entity_poly.entity_id
_entity_poly.type
_entity_poly.pdbx_seq_one_letter_code
_entity_poly.pdbx_strand_id
1 'polypeptide(L)'
;MIIMKLKERIKSFSDLNASLQEKDLVITALKDTLSKLKGKAVVDDAVTLHPIDPELLRIDVAPLAPKLRNNRIAHYDYLKHTQEETATLEEIVENERLLNPLNTSLDYA
;
A
#
# COMPACT_ATOMS: atom_id res chain seq x y z
N MET A 1 -64.79 -21.77 20.64
CA MET A 1 -63.36 -21.43 20.81
C MET A 1 -62.42 -22.22 19.89
N ILE A 2 -62.60 -23.54 19.70
CA ILE A 2 -61.69 -24.40 18.89
C ILE A 2 -61.70 -24.08 17.39
N ILE A 3 -62.88 -23.88 16.79
CA ILE A 3 -63.03 -23.59 15.35
C ILE A 3 -62.33 -22.27 14.95
N MET A 4 -62.36 -21.26 15.83
CA MET A 4 -61.72 -19.97 15.59
C MET A 4 -60.19 -20.10 15.54
N LYS A 5 -59.61 -20.87 16.49
CA LYS A 5 -58.17 -21.17 16.52
C LYS A 5 -57.70 -21.98 15.30
N LEU A 6 -58.55 -22.87 14.78
CA LEU A 6 -58.23 -23.63 13.56
C LEU A 6 -58.20 -22.73 12.32
N LYS A 7 -59.14 -21.80 12.19
CA LYS A 7 -59.15 -20.83 11.07
C LYS A 7 -57.90 -19.95 11.05
N GLU A 8 -57.47 -19.47 12.21
CA GLU A 8 -56.24 -18.67 12.34
C GLU A 8 -55.00 -19.47 11.95
N ARG A 9 -54.91 -20.74 12.36
CA ARG A 9 -53.80 -21.63 11.97
C ARG A 9 -53.75 -21.90 10.47
N ILE A 10 -54.89 -22.14 9.83
CA ILE A 10 -54.97 -22.36 8.38
C ILE A 10 -54.46 -21.12 7.63
N LYS A 11 -54.86 -19.92 8.06
CA LYS A 11 -54.38 -18.66 7.47
C LYS A 11 -52.87 -18.49 7.65
N SER A 12 -52.34 -18.72 8.85
CA SER A 12 -50.90 -18.66 9.09
C SER A 12 -50.11 -19.66 8.23
N PHE A 13 -50.68 -20.85 7.96
CA PHE A 13 -50.05 -21.85 7.10
C PHE A 13 -50.04 -21.43 5.62
N SER A 14 -51.13 -20.81 5.13
CA SER A 14 -51.15 -20.28 3.77
C SER A 14 -50.16 -19.14 3.57
N ASP A 15 -50.05 -18.25 4.56
CA ASP A 15 -49.11 -17.11 4.50
C ASP A 15 -47.66 -17.60 4.52
N LEU A 16 -47.35 -18.61 5.35
CA LEU A 16 -46.02 -19.23 5.40
C LEU A 16 -45.68 -19.94 4.08
N ASN A 17 -46.65 -20.64 3.47
CA ASN A 17 -46.45 -21.29 2.18
C ASN A 17 -46.18 -20.29 1.06
N ALA A 18 -46.87 -19.16 1.04
CA ALA A 18 -46.61 -18.08 0.08
C ALA A 18 -45.18 -17.50 0.25
N SER A 19 -44.75 -17.26 1.49
CA SER A 19 -43.39 -16.79 1.78
C SER A 19 -42.31 -17.81 1.37
N LEU A 20 -42.60 -19.10 1.52
CA LEU A 20 -41.68 -20.16 1.09
C LEU A 20 -41.51 -20.16 -0.44
N GLN A 21 -42.62 -20.05 -1.18
CA GLN A 21 -42.60 -19.96 -2.65
C GLN A 21 -41.82 -18.74 -3.16
N GLU A 22 -41.96 -17.59 -2.49
CA GLU A 22 -41.19 -16.39 -2.81
C GLU A 22 -39.69 -16.61 -2.62
N LYS A 23 -39.28 -17.27 -1.53
CA LYS A 23 -37.87 -17.58 -1.26
C LYS A 23 -37.28 -18.54 -2.29
N ASP A 24 -38.03 -19.55 -2.74
CA ASP A 24 -37.58 -20.48 -3.77
C ASP A 24 -37.32 -19.77 -5.11
N LEU A 25 -38.15 -18.79 -5.47
CA LEU A 25 -37.93 -17.94 -6.64
C LEU A 25 -36.67 -17.08 -6.50
N VAL A 26 -36.46 -16.46 -5.34
CA VAL A 26 -35.26 -15.65 -5.06
C VAL A 26 -34.00 -16.50 -5.12
N ILE A 27 -34.00 -17.70 -4.53
CA ILE A 27 -32.88 -18.64 -4.57
C ILE A 27 -32.56 -19.03 -6.02
N THR A 28 -33.57 -19.29 -6.83
CA THR A 28 -33.40 -19.61 -8.26
C THR A 28 -32.76 -18.44 -9.01
N ALA A 29 -33.25 -17.21 -8.80
CA ALA A 29 -32.68 -16.01 -9.42
C ALA A 29 -31.22 -15.72 -8.97
N LEU A 30 -30.91 -15.94 -7.69
CA LEU A 30 -29.55 -15.80 -7.17
C LEU A 30 -28.60 -16.85 -7.77
N LYS A 31 -29.07 -18.09 -7.95
CA LYS A 31 -28.29 -19.16 -8.57
C LYS A 31 -27.97 -18.84 -10.03
N ASP A 32 -28.93 -18.29 -10.78
CA ASP A 32 -28.75 -17.86 -12.17
C ASP A 32 -27.82 -16.67 -12.32
N THR A 33 -27.90 -15.69 -11.41
CA THR A 33 -26.97 -14.55 -11.42
C THR A 33 -25.55 -14.97 -11.07
N LEU A 34 -25.39 -15.88 -10.10
CA LEU A 34 -24.08 -16.43 -9.74
C LEU A 34 -23.46 -17.26 -10.87
N SER A 35 -24.25 -18.07 -11.59
CA SER A 35 -23.75 -18.84 -12.74
C SER A 35 -23.31 -17.93 -13.89
N LYS A 36 -24.08 -16.86 -14.16
CA LYS A 36 -23.70 -15.82 -15.14
C LYS A 36 -22.43 -15.07 -14.73
N LEU A 37 -22.29 -14.72 -13.45
CA LEU A 37 -21.09 -14.04 -12.95
C LEU A 37 -19.87 -14.96 -12.98
N LYS A 38 -20.03 -16.27 -12.72
CA LYS A 38 -18.94 -17.23 -12.81
C LYS A 38 -18.48 -17.48 -14.26
N GLY A 39 -19.41 -17.42 -15.23
CA GLY A 39 -19.10 -17.47 -16.67
C GLY A 39 -18.56 -16.17 -17.24
N LYS A 40 -18.88 -15.03 -16.61
CA LYS A 40 -18.17 -13.75 -16.73
C LYS A 40 -16.93 -13.83 -15.83
N ALA A 41 -16.03 -14.78 -16.13
CA ALA A 41 -14.67 -14.71 -15.61
C ALA A 41 -14.25 -13.25 -15.71
N VAL A 42 -13.86 -12.69 -14.56
CA VAL A 42 -13.18 -11.40 -14.43
C VAL A 42 -12.46 -11.19 -15.74
N VAL A 43 -12.98 -10.25 -16.55
CA VAL A 43 -12.18 -9.74 -17.65
C VAL A 43 -11.02 -9.18 -16.89
N ASP A 44 -9.95 -9.98 -16.86
CA ASP A 44 -8.62 -9.56 -16.58
C ASP A 44 -8.39 -8.54 -17.70
N ASP A 45 -8.92 -7.33 -17.49
CA ASP A 45 -8.31 -6.11 -17.94
C ASP A 45 -6.98 -6.10 -17.18
N ALA A 46 -6.12 -7.06 -17.53
CA ALA A 46 -4.70 -6.96 -17.44
C ALA A 46 -4.46 -5.67 -18.20
N VAL A 47 -4.39 -4.59 -17.41
CA VAL A 47 -3.76 -3.35 -17.80
C VAL A 47 -2.58 -3.79 -18.64
N THR A 48 -2.61 -3.46 -19.92
CA THR A 48 -1.56 -3.85 -20.85
C THR A 48 -0.31 -3.12 -20.40
N LEU A 49 0.35 -3.66 -19.39
CA LEU A 49 1.69 -3.31 -19.01
C LEU A 49 2.50 -3.71 -20.23
N HIS A 50 3.06 -2.71 -20.89
CA HIS A 50 3.99 -2.95 -21.99
C HIS A 50 5.03 -3.93 -21.45
N PRO A 51 5.11 -5.16 -21.99
CA PRO A 51 6.02 -6.15 -21.45
C PRO A 51 7.42 -5.56 -21.54
N ILE A 52 8.05 -5.29 -20.39
CA ILE A 52 9.47 -5.00 -20.39
C ILE A 52 10.11 -6.29 -20.86
N ASP A 53 10.88 -6.20 -21.94
CA ASP A 53 11.63 -7.33 -22.47
C ASP A 53 12.39 -8.00 -21.31
N PRO A 54 12.13 -9.29 -21.02
CA PRO A 54 12.80 -10.01 -19.95
C PRO A 54 14.33 -9.93 -20.09
N GLU A 55 14.87 -9.76 -21.30
CA GLU A 55 16.30 -9.57 -21.54
C GLU A 55 16.84 -8.24 -20.97
N LEU A 56 16.04 -7.17 -20.97
CA LEU A 56 16.40 -5.88 -20.34
C LEU A 56 16.43 -5.96 -18.82
N LEU A 57 15.73 -6.95 -18.23
CA LEU A 57 15.77 -7.23 -16.80
C LEU A 57 16.97 -8.10 -16.40
N ARG A 58 17.69 -8.69 -17.37
CA ARG A 58 18.89 -9.51 -17.12
C ARG A 58 20.16 -8.66 -17.07
N ILE A 59 20.15 -7.61 -16.25
CA ILE A 59 21.39 -6.91 -15.93
C ILE A 59 22.22 -7.84 -15.05
N ASP A 60 23.38 -8.28 -15.54
CA ASP A 60 24.35 -8.98 -14.70
C ASP A 60 24.90 -7.97 -13.67
N VAL A 61 24.44 -8.13 -12.43
CA VAL A 61 24.83 -7.28 -11.31
C VAL A 61 26.14 -7.72 -10.66
N ALA A 62 26.68 -8.89 -11.00
CA ALA A 62 27.91 -9.40 -10.41
C ALA A 62 29.12 -8.46 -10.64
N PRO A 63 29.31 -7.86 -11.84
CA PRO A 63 30.36 -6.87 -12.07
C PRO A 63 30.12 -5.52 -11.36
N LEU A 64 28.89 -5.22 -10.94
CA LEU A 64 28.55 -3.97 -10.24
C LEU A 64 28.89 -4.02 -8.75
N ALA A 65 28.84 -5.20 -8.12
CA ALA A 65 29.12 -5.38 -6.70
C ALA A 65 30.44 -4.74 -6.22
N PRO A 66 31.60 -4.96 -6.87
CA PRO A 66 32.85 -4.31 -6.42
C PRO A 66 32.83 -2.79 -6.58
N LYS A 67 32.19 -2.26 -7.64
CA LYS A 67 32.08 -0.80 -7.87
C LYS A 67 31.21 -0.13 -6.80
N LEU A 68 30.08 -0.74 -6.47
CA LEU A 68 29.20 -0.26 -5.40
C LEU A 68 29.89 -0.28 -4.04
N ARG A 69 30.66 -1.33 -3.74
CA ARG A 69 31.45 -1.41 -2.50
C ARG A 69 32.47 -0.28 -2.42
N ASN A 70 33.19 0.01 -3.50
CA ASN A 70 34.18 1.08 -3.53
C ASN A 70 33.54 2.47 -3.41
N ASN A 71 32.43 2.72 -4.12
CA ASN A 71 31.68 3.97 -4.00
C ASN A 71 31.16 4.20 -2.57
N ARG A 72 30.68 3.15 -1.91
CA ARG A 72 30.24 3.24 -0.50
C ARG A 72 31.38 3.64 0.42
N ILE A 73 32.57 3.09 0.23
CA ILE A 73 33.76 3.44 1.02
C ILE A 73 34.14 4.90 0.77
N ALA A 74 34.25 5.31 -0.50
CA ALA A 74 34.61 6.68 -0.86
C ALA A 74 33.61 7.72 -0.30
N HIS A 75 32.31 7.43 -0.34
CA HIS A 75 31.28 8.30 0.25
C HIS A 75 31.43 8.41 1.76
N TYR A 76 31.73 7.31 2.45
CA TYR A 76 31.95 7.32 3.90
C TYR A 76 33.18 8.16 4.26
N ASP A 77 34.28 7.99 3.53
CA ASP A 77 35.51 8.75 3.76
C ASP A 77 35.30 10.25 3.53
N TYR A 78 34.57 10.61 2.47
CA TYR A 78 34.21 12.01 2.20
C TYR A 78 33.34 12.60 3.31
N LEU A 79 32.30 11.87 3.73
CA LEU A 79 31.41 12.32 4.80
C LEU A 79 32.17 12.53 6.11
N LYS A 80 33.07 11.60 6.46
CA LYS A 80 33.92 11.71 7.64
C LYS A 80 34.80 12.96 7.57
N HIS A 81 35.41 13.22 6.42
CA HIS A 81 36.23 14.41 6.23
C HIS A 81 35.43 15.70 6.38
N THR A 82 34.23 15.78 5.78
CA THR A 82 33.33 16.94 5.95
C THR A 82 32.96 17.17 7.42
N GLN A 83 32.75 16.10 8.20
CA GLN A 83 32.47 16.23 9.64
C GLN A 83 33.68 16.79 10.41
N GLU A 84 34.89 16.35 10.10
CA GLU A 84 36.13 16.87 10.70
C GLU A 84 36.35 18.37 10.37
N GLU A 85 36.15 18.76 9.11
CA GLU A 85 36.23 20.17 8.69
C GLU A 85 35.15 21.02 9.36
N THR A 86 33.92 20.53 9.45
CA THR A 86 32.81 21.24 10.12
C THR A 86 33.14 21.47 11.60
N ALA A 87 33.64 20.44 12.30
CA ALA A 87 34.05 20.58 13.71
C ALA A 87 35.20 21.59 13.87
N THR A 88 36.15 21.60 12.93
CA THR A 88 37.26 22.58 12.93
C THR A 88 36.73 24.00 12.73
N LEU A 89 35.78 24.20 11.81
CA LEU A 89 35.16 25.50 11.58
C LEU A 89 34.33 25.98 12.78
N GLU A 90 33.58 25.08 13.44
CA GLU A 90 32.87 25.39 14.68
C GLU A 90 33.82 25.87 15.78
N GLU A 91 34.97 25.21 15.95
CA GLU A 91 35.99 25.64 16.91
C GLU A 91 36.55 27.03 16.58
N ILE A 92 36.81 27.31 15.30
CA ILE A 92 37.29 28.63 14.86
C ILE A 92 36.24 29.71 15.14
N VAL A 93 34.98 29.46 14.78
CA VAL A 93 33.88 30.42 15.02
C VAL A 93 33.72 30.70 16.50
N GLU A 94 33.81 29.69 17.37
CA GLU A 94 33.71 29.87 18.82
C GLU A 94 34.91 30.66 19.36
N ASN A 95 36.13 30.37 18.91
CA ASN A 95 37.31 31.13 19.28
C ASN A 95 37.24 32.60 18.83
N GLU A 96 36.75 32.88 17.61
CA GLU A 96 36.53 34.25 17.13
C GLU A 96 35.48 35.00 17.97
N ARG A 97 34.38 34.33 18.34
CA ARG A 97 33.36 34.89 19.23
C ARG A 97 33.91 35.23 20.61
N LEU A 98 34.77 34.36 21.17
CA LEU A 98 35.45 34.61 22.45
C LEU A 98 36.41 35.80 22.37
N LEU A 99 37.14 35.95 21.26
CA LEU A 99 38.10 37.05 21.08
C LEU A 99 37.44 38.39 20.74
N ASN A 100 36.30 38.40 20.05
CA ASN A 100 35.58 39.62 19.64
C ASN A 100 34.08 39.55 20.00
N PRO A 101 33.70 39.74 21.28
CA PRO A 101 32.32 39.59 21.76
C PRO A 101 31.32 40.61 21.21
N LEU A 102 31.80 41.66 20.53
CA LEU A 102 30.99 42.79 20.03
C LEU A 102 30.62 42.67 18.55
N ASN A 103 31.15 41.67 17.81
CA ASN A 103 30.88 41.46 16.38
C ASN A 103 30.00 40.22 16.11
N THR A 104 29.22 39.80 17.10
CA THR A 104 28.44 38.53 17.13
C THR A 104 27.21 38.51 16.23
N SER A 105 27.21 39.24 15.12
CA SER A 105 26.15 39.16 14.11
C SER A 105 26.58 38.17 13.02
N LEU A 106 26.52 36.88 13.37
CA LEU A 106 26.45 35.81 12.38
C LEU A 106 25.17 35.03 12.68
N ASP A 107 24.03 35.70 12.53
CA ASP A 107 22.71 35.05 12.57
C ASP A 107 22.58 34.23 11.30
N TYR A 108 22.59 32.91 11.46
CA TYR A 108 22.33 31.94 10.40
C TYR A 108 20.81 31.93 10.14
N ALA A 109 20.40 32.14 8.89
CA ALA A 109 19.00 32.06 8.46
C ALA A 109 18.49 30.62 8.37
#